data_AF-A0A1Q3M1B7-F1
#
_entry.id   AF-A0A1Q3M1B7-F1
#
_cell.length_a   1.000
_cell.length_b   1.000
_cell.length_c   1.000
_cell.angle_alpha   90.00
_cell.angle_beta   90.00
_cell.angle_gamma   90.00
#
_symmetry.space_group_name_H-M   'P 1'
#
loop_
_entity.id
_entity.type
_entity.pdbx_description
1 polymer ?
#
loop_
_entity_poly.entity_id
_entity_poly.type
_entity_poly.pdbx_seq_one_letter_code
_entity_poly.pdbx_strand_id
1 'polypeptide(L)'
;MPRLSLSLAFALLLAVSLGLKVQLGSATSFTAQYPEGEDIAALMTKHAFAVTFPEPDTDPQWFTGVRDGCVMQIANVSPQGWHRAAVEWKAGDNPVVYSAGTTLHDQQPIAGPLMRHYLRRFERYAGIDSPPLKVRAIIRTGDCPDSFIAPSELASLSD
;
A
#
# COMPACT_ATOMS: atom_id res chain seq x y z
N MET A 1 -28.91 42.76 -1.58
CA MET A 1 -28.45 41.68 -0.67
C MET A 1 -26.96 41.89 -0.44
N PRO A 2 -26.58 42.54 0.67
CA PRO A 2 -25.41 43.38 0.67
C PRO A 2 -24.18 42.57 1.03
N ARG A 3 -23.05 42.97 0.46
CA ARG A 3 -21.72 42.32 0.54
C ARG A 3 -21.34 41.79 1.93
N LEU A 4 -21.80 42.44 3.00
CA LEU A 4 -21.65 41.99 4.39
C LEU A 4 -22.16 40.57 4.67
N SER A 5 -23.34 40.22 4.16
CA SER A 5 -23.91 38.87 4.31
C SER A 5 -23.08 37.80 3.60
N LEU A 6 -22.52 38.15 2.44
CA LEU A 6 -21.68 37.27 1.64
C LEU A 6 -20.29 37.09 2.27
N SER A 7 -19.71 38.17 2.81
CA SER A 7 -18.45 38.14 3.55
C SER A 7 -18.56 37.34 4.84
N LEU A 8 -19.67 37.48 5.57
CA LEU A 8 -19.93 36.69 6.79
C LEU A 8 -20.08 35.19 6.45
N ALA A 9 -20.82 34.86 5.39
CA ALA A 9 -20.97 33.49 4.94
C ALA A 9 -19.62 32.88 4.54
N PHE A 10 -18.78 33.62 3.80
CA PHE A 10 -17.44 33.17 3.45
C PHE A 10 -16.54 33.00 4.69
N ALA A 11 -16.57 33.92 5.64
CA ALA A 11 -15.77 33.84 6.86
C ALA A 11 -16.17 32.63 7.72
N LEU A 12 -17.48 32.37 7.86
CA LEU A 12 -18.00 31.18 8.53
C LEU A 12 -17.59 29.89 7.82
N LEU A 13 -17.72 29.84 6.49
CA LEU A 13 -17.36 28.67 5.70
C LEU A 13 -15.84 28.40 5.77
N LEU A 14 -15.02 29.46 5.76
CA LEU A 14 -13.58 29.36 5.96
C LEU A 14 -13.23 28.89 7.39
N ALA A 15 -13.87 29.44 8.41
CA ALA A 15 -13.66 29.05 9.81
C ALA A 15 -14.05 27.59 10.06
N VAL A 16 -15.16 27.14 9.50
CA VAL A 16 -15.59 25.74 9.54
C VAL A 16 -14.60 24.85 8.77
N SER A 17 -14.17 25.25 7.57
CA SER A 17 -13.19 24.49 6.79
C SER A 17 -11.85 24.36 7.52
N LEU A 18 -11.37 25.43 8.16
CA LEU A 18 -10.12 25.43 8.92
C LEU A 18 -10.26 24.62 10.21
N GLY A 19 -11.36 24.80 10.95
CA GLY A 19 -11.65 24.03 12.16
C GLY A 19 -11.74 22.53 11.88
N LEU A 20 -12.40 22.16 10.78
CA LEU A 20 -12.48 20.77 10.32
C LEU A 20 -11.11 20.22 9.94
N LYS A 21 -10.28 21.00 9.23
CA LYS A 21 -8.91 20.61 8.87
C LYS A 21 -8.00 20.43 10.09
N VAL A 22 -8.18 21.24 11.13
CA VAL A 22 -7.41 21.16 12.38
C VAL A 22 -7.82 19.94 13.21
N GLN A 23 -9.13 19.65 13.35
CA GLN A 23 -9.58 18.47 14.08
C GLN A 23 -9.27 17.16 13.35
N LEU A 24 -9.37 17.14 12.02
CA LEU A 24 -9.04 15.97 11.20
C LEU A 24 -7.53 15.81 10.97
N GLY A 25 -6.73 16.86 11.17
CA GLY A 25 -5.32 16.89 10.82
C GLY A 25 -4.36 16.17 11.76
N SER A 26 -4.82 15.68 12.92
CA SER A 26 -3.93 15.25 14.01
C SER A 26 -3.92 13.74 14.32
N ALA A 27 -4.78 12.93 13.69
CA ALA A 27 -4.91 11.51 14.03
C ALA A 27 -4.59 10.54 12.87
N THR A 28 -3.77 10.92 11.90
CA THR A 28 -3.18 9.94 10.99
C THR A 28 -1.89 9.44 11.61
N SER A 29 -1.93 8.30 12.31
CA SER A 29 -0.68 7.61 12.65
C SER A 29 0.08 7.32 11.36
N PHE A 30 1.39 7.59 11.33
CA PHE A 30 2.22 7.28 10.15
C PHE A 30 2.13 5.79 9.78
N THR A 31 1.92 4.93 10.78
CA THR A 31 1.63 3.49 10.65
C THR A 31 0.32 3.17 9.91
N ALA A 32 -0.67 4.08 9.92
CA ALA A 32 -1.91 3.94 9.15
C ALA A 32 -1.80 4.49 7.72
N GLN A 33 -0.68 5.13 7.37
CA GLN A 33 -0.39 5.66 6.04
C GLN A 33 0.48 4.68 5.24
N TYR A 34 1.44 4.02 5.91
CA TYR A 34 2.32 3.02 5.34
C TYR A 34 2.05 1.67 6.01
N PRO A 35 1.38 0.72 5.34
CA PRO A 35 1.13 -0.58 5.93
C PRO A 35 2.46 -1.28 6.27
N GLU A 36 2.55 -1.85 7.46
CA GLU A 36 3.73 -2.60 7.90
C GLU A 36 4.02 -3.78 6.95
N GLY A 37 5.31 -4.14 6.83
CA GLY A 37 5.79 -5.24 5.99
C GLY A 37 6.06 -6.55 6.73
N GLU A 38 5.75 -6.61 8.03
CA GLU A 38 6.04 -7.78 8.87
C GLU A 38 5.35 -9.07 8.37
N ASP A 39 4.16 -8.95 7.78
CA ASP A 39 3.41 -10.03 7.16
C ASP A 39 4.13 -10.64 5.93
N ILE A 40 4.85 -9.82 5.16
CA ILE A 40 5.69 -10.29 4.05
C ILE A 40 6.80 -11.19 4.60
N ALA A 41 7.56 -10.68 5.59
CA ALA A 41 8.67 -11.42 6.18
C ALA A 41 8.20 -12.71 6.83
N ALA A 42 7.06 -12.67 7.53
CA ALA A 42 6.43 -13.85 8.13
C ALA A 42 6.03 -14.88 7.07
N LEU A 43 5.41 -14.46 5.96
CA LEU A 43 5.05 -15.38 4.86
C LEU A 43 6.28 -16.04 4.25
N MET A 44 7.31 -15.26 3.94
CA MET A 44 8.54 -15.80 3.36
C MET A 44 9.25 -16.77 4.31
N THR A 45 9.32 -16.43 5.60
CA THR A 45 9.92 -17.28 6.64
C THR A 45 9.14 -18.58 6.83
N LYS A 46 7.80 -18.52 6.83
CA LYS A 46 6.91 -19.69 6.87
C LYS A 46 7.24 -20.69 5.75
N HIS A 47 7.62 -20.17 4.58
CA HIS A 47 7.96 -20.97 3.39
C HIS A 47 9.48 -21.18 3.23
N ALA A 48 10.24 -21.09 4.33
CA ALA A 48 11.67 -21.40 4.40
C ALA A 48 12.57 -20.56 3.47
N PHE A 49 12.16 -19.34 3.12
CA PHE A 49 13.04 -18.39 2.47
C PHE A 49 13.99 -17.75 3.49
N ALA A 50 15.26 -17.57 3.10
CA ALA A 50 16.17 -16.70 3.82
C ALA A 50 15.79 -15.23 3.52
N VAL A 51 15.23 -14.54 4.53
CA VAL A 51 14.68 -13.19 4.36
C VAL A 51 15.73 -12.13 4.69
N THR A 52 15.89 -11.17 3.78
CA THR A 52 16.60 -9.92 3.98
C THR A 52 15.58 -8.77 4.04
N PHE A 53 15.66 -7.99 5.12
CA PHE A 53 14.80 -6.84 5.36
C PHE A 53 15.23 -5.64 4.49
N PRO A 54 14.28 -4.75 4.12
CA PRO A 54 14.58 -3.57 3.32
C PRO A 54 15.59 -2.65 4.04
N GLU A 55 16.45 -2.01 3.26
CA GLU A 55 17.26 -0.91 3.76
C GLU A 55 16.36 0.26 4.19
N PRO A 56 16.69 0.95 5.30
CA PRO A 56 15.98 2.16 5.70
C PRO A 56 16.05 3.21 4.60
N ASP A 57 15.07 4.10 4.57
CA ASP A 57 14.98 5.23 3.62
C ASP A 57 14.87 4.85 2.12
N THR A 58 14.48 3.61 1.82
CA THR A 58 14.11 3.18 0.46
C THR A 58 12.60 3.22 0.25
N ASP A 59 12.13 3.62 -0.93
CA ASP A 59 10.71 3.59 -1.30
C ASP A 59 10.55 3.16 -2.78
N PRO A 60 9.89 2.02 -3.07
CA PRO A 60 9.27 1.10 -2.12
C PRO A 60 10.29 0.23 -1.35
N GLN A 61 9.93 -0.12 -0.12
CA GLN A 61 10.73 -1.00 0.75
C GLN A 61 10.60 -2.47 0.33
N TRP A 62 11.67 -3.03 -0.24
CA TRP A 62 11.70 -4.41 -0.74
C TRP A 62 12.20 -5.41 0.30
N PHE A 63 11.34 -6.36 0.64
CA PHE A 63 11.74 -7.59 1.33
C PHE A 63 12.23 -8.58 0.28
N THR A 64 13.41 -9.16 0.49
CA THR A 64 13.98 -10.15 -0.43
C THR A 64 14.08 -11.49 0.27
N GLY A 65 13.44 -12.52 -0.28
CA GLY A 65 13.55 -13.91 0.15
C GLY A 65 14.32 -14.72 -0.88
N VAL A 66 15.25 -15.56 -0.42
CA VAL A 66 15.99 -16.50 -1.28
C VAL A 66 15.79 -17.93 -0.83
N ARG A 67 15.46 -18.83 -1.76
CA ARG A 67 15.33 -20.27 -1.51
C ARG A 67 15.62 -21.07 -2.77
N ASP A 68 16.55 -22.02 -2.72
CA ASP A 68 16.80 -23.02 -3.78
C ASP A 68 16.93 -22.42 -5.20
N GLY A 69 17.53 -21.23 -5.34
CA GLY A 69 17.68 -20.53 -6.63
C GLY A 69 16.48 -19.64 -7.04
N CYS A 70 15.37 -19.70 -6.30
CA CYS A 70 14.29 -18.71 -6.36
C CYS A 70 14.68 -17.47 -5.56
N VAL A 71 14.56 -16.30 -6.18
CA VAL A 71 14.62 -14.99 -5.51
C VAL A 71 13.24 -14.36 -5.63
N MET A 72 12.60 -14.12 -4.49
CA MET A 72 11.31 -13.44 -4.40
C MET A 72 11.48 -12.09 -3.74
N GLN A 73 11.03 -11.03 -4.40
CA GLN A 73 11.06 -9.68 -3.85
C GLN A 73 9.64 -9.16 -3.72
N ILE A 74 9.25 -8.71 -2.53
CA ILE A 74 7.91 -8.20 -2.27
C ILE A 74 8.02 -6.84 -1.59
N ALA A 75 7.25 -5.86 -2.08
CA ALA A 75 7.20 -4.54 -1.49
C ALA A 75 5.77 -4.00 -1.40
N ASN A 76 5.54 -3.15 -0.39
CA ASN A 76 4.38 -2.28 -0.37
C ASN A 76 4.43 -1.28 -1.51
N VAL A 77 3.33 -1.14 -2.25
CA VAL A 77 3.20 -0.11 -3.27
C VAL A 77 1.96 0.74 -3.05
N SER A 78 2.08 2.02 -3.43
CA SER A 78 0.99 2.98 -3.36
C SER A 78 -0.21 2.51 -4.19
N PRO A 79 -1.44 2.46 -3.64
CA PRO A 79 -2.67 2.17 -4.40
C PRO A 79 -2.92 3.13 -5.57
N GLN A 80 -2.34 4.33 -5.51
CA GLN A 80 -2.40 5.37 -6.55
C GLN A 80 -1.51 5.04 -7.77
N GLY A 81 -0.61 4.06 -7.66
CA GLY A 81 0.32 3.70 -8.74
C GLY A 81 1.61 4.52 -8.79
N TRP A 82 1.94 5.29 -7.75
CA TRP A 82 3.15 6.12 -7.73
C TRP A 82 4.45 5.32 -7.86
N HIS A 83 4.46 4.06 -7.42
CA HIS A 83 5.64 3.20 -7.47
C HIS A 83 5.78 2.38 -8.76
N ARG A 84 4.89 2.55 -9.75
CA ARG A 84 4.91 1.73 -10.98
C ARG A 84 6.24 1.77 -11.70
N ALA A 85 6.75 2.96 -11.99
CA ALA A 85 8.03 3.11 -12.69
C ALA A 85 9.20 2.53 -11.88
N ALA A 86 9.19 2.67 -10.55
CA ALA A 86 10.21 2.08 -9.68
C ALA A 86 10.15 0.55 -9.66
N VAL A 87 8.94 -0.02 -9.66
CA VAL A 87 8.73 -1.48 -9.74
C VAL A 87 9.19 -2.01 -11.10
N GLU A 88 8.78 -1.38 -12.19
CA GLU A 88 9.18 -1.76 -13.55
C GLU A 88 10.70 -1.70 -13.72
N TRP A 89 11.35 -0.63 -13.25
CA TRP A 89 12.80 -0.50 -13.26
C TRP A 89 13.51 -1.57 -12.40
N LYS A 90 12.99 -1.87 -11.21
CA LYS A 90 13.54 -2.88 -10.31
C LYS A 90 13.41 -4.29 -10.89
N ALA A 91 12.28 -4.60 -11.53
CA ALA A 91 11.99 -5.90 -12.11
C ALA A 91 12.83 -6.18 -13.36
N GLY A 92 13.12 -5.16 -14.16
CA GLY A 92 13.74 -5.36 -15.48
C GLY A 92 12.86 -6.28 -16.33
N ASP A 93 13.44 -7.38 -16.83
CA ASP A 93 12.72 -8.37 -17.63
C ASP A 93 12.02 -9.46 -16.79
N ASN A 94 12.10 -9.39 -15.46
CA ASN A 94 11.51 -10.39 -14.59
C ASN A 94 9.98 -10.22 -14.47
N PRO A 95 9.21 -11.33 -14.35
CA PRO A 95 7.77 -11.26 -14.12
C PRO A 95 7.42 -10.49 -12.84
N VAL A 96 6.45 -9.58 -12.98
CA VAL A 96 5.85 -8.82 -11.88
C VAL A 96 4.39 -9.18 -11.76
N VAL A 97 3.94 -9.45 -10.55
CA VAL A 97 2.52 -9.55 -10.22
C VAL A 97 2.18 -8.65 -9.05
N TYR A 98 0.94 -8.16 -9.02
CA TYR A 98 0.42 -7.27 -7.99
C TYR A 98 -0.66 -7.98 -7.20
N SER A 99 -0.50 -8.03 -5.89
CA SER A 99 -1.53 -8.45 -4.94
C SER A 99 -2.35 -7.23 -4.52
N ALA A 100 -3.68 -7.32 -4.65
CA ALA A 100 -4.61 -6.27 -4.21
C ALA A 100 -5.95 -6.89 -3.78
N GLY A 101 -6.30 -6.79 -2.50
CA GLY A 101 -7.39 -7.60 -1.94
C GLY A 101 -7.02 -9.09 -1.95
N THR A 102 -7.88 -9.95 -2.47
CA THR A 102 -7.68 -11.41 -2.52
C THR A 102 -7.27 -11.93 -3.90
N THR A 103 -6.78 -11.05 -4.79
CA THR A 103 -6.48 -11.38 -6.19
C THR A 103 -5.08 -10.93 -6.60
N LEU A 104 -4.47 -11.70 -7.50
CA LEU A 104 -3.24 -11.32 -8.20
C LEU A 104 -3.58 -10.70 -9.56
N HIS A 105 -2.77 -9.74 -9.98
CA HIS A 105 -2.93 -9.01 -11.23
C HIS A 105 -1.59 -8.84 -11.94
N ASP A 106 -1.57 -8.98 -13.27
CA ASP A 106 -0.34 -8.76 -14.07
C ASP A 106 -0.01 -7.28 -14.20
N GLN A 107 -0.98 -6.40 -13.97
CA GLN A 107 -0.81 -4.95 -13.93
C GLN A 107 -1.38 -4.40 -12.65
N GLN A 108 -0.77 -3.35 -12.12
CA GLN A 108 -1.23 -2.75 -10.88
C GLN A 108 -2.67 -2.22 -11.04
N PRO A 109 -3.65 -2.75 -10.29
CA PRO A 109 -5.00 -2.21 -10.30
C PRO A 109 -5.02 -0.86 -9.57
N ILE A 110 -5.53 0.18 -10.22
CA ILE A 110 -5.56 1.54 -9.65
C ILE A 110 -6.96 1.90 -9.15
N ALA A 111 -7.98 1.85 -10.01
CA ALA A 111 -9.29 2.45 -9.70
C ALA A 111 -9.96 1.89 -8.44
N GLY A 112 -10.02 0.56 -8.29
CA GLY A 112 -10.64 -0.09 -7.13
C GLY A 112 -9.87 0.15 -5.82
N PRO A 113 -8.55 -0.11 -5.77
CA PRO A 113 -7.73 0.18 -4.60
C PRO A 113 -7.73 1.67 -4.22
N LEU A 114 -7.71 2.58 -5.19
CA LEU A 114 -7.74 4.02 -4.95
C LEU A 114 -9.02 4.44 -4.19
N MET A 115 -10.18 4.00 -4.68
CA MET A 115 -11.47 4.29 -4.03
C MET A 115 -11.49 3.76 -2.59
N ARG A 116 -11.10 2.49 -2.39
CA ARG A 116 -11.04 1.86 -1.06
C ARG A 116 -10.06 2.58 -0.14
N HIS A 117 -8.91 3.01 -0.65
CA HIS A 117 -7.93 3.76 0.14
C HIS A 117 -8.52 5.06 0.70
N TYR A 118 -9.22 5.85 -0.13
CA TYR A 118 -9.81 7.10 0.32
C TYR A 118 -11.02 6.89 1.23
N LEU A 119 -11.82 5.84 0.99
CA LEU A 119 -12.90 5.47 1.89
C LEU A 119 -12.36 5.13 3.29
N ARG A 120 -11.36 4.22 3.38
CA ARG A 120 -10.73 3.87 4.66
C ARG A 120 -10.06 5.06 5.33
N ARG A 121 -9.51 5.98 4.54
CA ARG A 121 -8.96 7.24 5.06
C ARG A 121 -10.04 8.13 5.66
N PHE A 122 -11.20 8.23 5.03
CA PHE A 122 -12.35 8.98 5.56
C PHE A 122 -12.90 8.32 6.84
N GLU A 123 -13.00 6.99 6.87
CA GLU A 123 -13.41 6.23 8.06
C GLU A 123 -12.48 6.53 9.25
N ARG A 124 -11.16 6.52 9.03
CA ARG A 124 -10.18 6.93 10.06
C ARG A 124 -10.37 8.38 10.49
N TYR A 125 -10.66 9.29 9.57
CA TYR A 125 -10.99 10.67 9.90
C TYR A 125 -12.27 10.80 10.74
N ALA A 126 -13.22 9.87 10.60
CA ALA A 126 -14.42 9.79 11.42
C ALA A 126 -14.20 9.05 12.76
N GLY A 127 -12.97 8.64 13.08
CA GLY A 127 -12.64 7.91 14.31
C GLY A 127 -12.93 6.40 14.26
N ILE A 128 -13.21 5.85 13.07
CA ILE A 128 -13.38 4.41 12.88
C ILE A 128 -12.00 3.78 12.72
N ASP A 129 -11.73 2.71 13.47
CA ASP A 129 -10.53 1.92 13.29
C ASP A 129 -10.63 1.14 11.98
N SER A 130 -9.84 1.53 10.98
CA SER A 130 -9.90 0.98 9.63
C SER A 130 -8.49 0.76 9.10
N PRO A 131 -8.07 -0.49 8.84
CA PRO A 131 -6.69 -0.80 8.53
C PRO A 131 -6.24 -0.17 7.21
N PRO A 132 -4.96 0.21 7.08
CA PRO A 132 -4.42 0.71 5.81
C PRO A 132 -4.67 -0.31 4.68
N LEU A 133 -5.02 0.20 3.50
CA LEU A 133 -5.13 -0.66 2.33
C LEU A 133 -3.73 -1.05 1.87
N LYS A 134 -3.52 -2.36 1.69
CA LYS A 134 -2.27 -2.93 1.17
C LYS A 134 -2.41 -3.20 -0.32
N VAL A 135 -1.40 -2.83 -1.08
CA VAL A 135 -1.16 -3.33 -2.44
C VAL A 135 0.30 -3.75 -2.46
N ARG A 136 0.59 -4.96 -2.92
CA ARG A 136 1.95 -5.50 -2.90
C ARG A 136 2.42 -5.76 -4.33
N ALA A 137 3.60 -5.29 -4.67
CA ALA A 137 4.31 -5.72 -5.87
C ALA A 137 5.17 -6.94 -5.53
N ILE A 138 5.13 -7.96 -6.38
CA ILE A 138 5.85 -9.22 -6.20
C ILE A 138 6.65 -9.46 -7.48
N ILE A 139 7.97 -9.53 -7.34
CA ILE A 139 8.91 -9.88 -8.41
C ILE A 139 9.44 -11.28 -8.10
N ARG A 140 9.44 -12.15 -9.10
CA ARG A 140 10.04 -13.48 -9.01
C ARG A 140 11.16 -13.61 -10.03
N THR A 141 12.33 -14.02 -9.57
CA THR A 141 13.52 -14.22 -10.40
C THR A 141 14.09 -15.61 -10.16
N GLY A 142 14.56 -16.26 -11.22
CA GLY A 142 15.06 -17.64 -11.17
C GLY A 142 13.96 -18.68 -11.20
N ASP A 143 14.23 -19.87 -10.65
CA ASP A 143 13.28 -20.98 -10.62
C ASP A 143 12.37 -20.87 -9.39
N CYS A 144 11.25 -20.15 -9.55
CA CYS A 144 10.26 -19.90 -8.50
C CYS A 144 8.96 -20.68 -8.76
N PRO A 145 8.90 -21.99 -8.47
CA PRO A 145 7.69 -22.77 -8.67
C PRO A 145 6.58 -22.32 -7.72
N ASP A 146 5.33 -22.40 -8.16
CA ASP A 146 4.15 -22.09 -7.34
C ASP A 146 3.99 -23.02 -6.12
N SER A 147 4.75 -24.12 -6.07
CA SER A 147 4.82 -24.99 -4.90
C SER A 147 5.58 -24.37 -3.72
N PHE A 148 6.41 -23.35 -3.95
CA PHE A 148 7.12 -22.65 -2.86
C PHE A 148 6.18 -21.74 -2.08
N ILE A 149 5.38 -20.94 -2.79
CA ILE A 149 4.30 -20.16 -2.20
C ILE A 149 3.14 -20.18 -3.18
N ALA A 150 1.98 -20.70 -2.74
CA ALA A 150 0.82 -20.78 -3.59
C ALA A 150 0.36 -19.38 -4.04
N PRO A 151 -0.11 -19.20 -5.30
CA PRO A 151 -0.64 -17.92 -5.77
C PRO A 151 -1.75 -17.34 -4.88
N SER A 152 -2.58 -18.20 -4.27
CA SER A 152 -3.62 -17.78 -3.33
C SER A 152 -3.08 -17.19 -2.03
N GLU A 153 -1.95 -17.70 -1.50
CA GLU A 153 -1.31 -17.13 -0.32
C GLU A 153 -0.71 -15.77 -0.63
N LEU A 154 -0.08 -15.61 -1.80
CA LEU A 154 0.41 -14.32 -2.27
C LEU A 154 -0.73 -13.32 -2.52
N ALA A 155 -1.87 -13.80 -3.03
CA ALA A 155 -3.05 -12.97 -3.19
C ALA A 155 -3.55 -12.45 -1.83
N SER A 156 -3.53 -13.29 -0.78
CA SER A 156 -4.01 -12.90 0.56
C SER A 156 -3.13 -11.89 1.31
N LEU A 157 -1.92 -11.56 0.82
CA LEU A 157 -1.04 -10.56 1.43
C LEU A 157 -1.63 -9.13 1.47
N SER A 158 -2.69 -8.89 0.68
CA SER A 158 -3.31 -7.57 0.53
C SER A 158 -4.74 -7.50 1.04
N ASP A 159 -5.20 -8.52 1.77
CA ASP A 159 -6.52 -8.57 2.41
C ASP A 159 -6.58 -7.66 3.66
#